data_AF-A0AAJ1CYN4-F1
#
_entry.id   AF-A0AAJ1CYN4-F1
#
_cell.length_a   1.000
_cell.length_b   1.000
_cell.length_c   1.000
_cell.angle_alpha   90.00
_cell.angle_beta   90.00
_cell.angle_gamma   90.00
#
_symmetry.space_group_name_H-M   'P 1'
#
loop_
_entity.id
_entity.type
_entity.pdbx_description
1 polymer ?
#
loop_
_entity_poly.entity_id
_entity_poly.type
_entity_poly.pdbx_seq_one_letter_code
_entity_poly.pdbx_strand_id
1 'polypeptide(L)'
;MNPRHILSSGLAALPVNANGMPFDMSHIYASGNVAADMLANVTAEATGRVLANRLYNLTEDKGMKDFLSFLIARDTMHQQQWLAVIEEMGGLDASLPIPNSFPQEEEAQEHAYYCLNTSLDKPLPKGRWSEGPAFDGRGEFSTKEQPEILGEEPLLGSARPGSGAQQEQIDCSMPPLKR
;
A
#
# COMPACT_ATOMS: atom_id res chain seq x y z
N MET A 1 -19.80 -22.29 7.72
CA MET A 1 -19.19 -22.85 8.95
C MET A 1 -17.79 -23.33 8.60
N ASN A 2 -16.76 -23.00 9.40
CA ASN A 2 -15.38 -23.43 9.16
C ASN A 2 -15.11 -24.77 9.90
N PRO A 3 -14.77 -25.88 9.21
CA PRO A 3 -14.53 -27.19 9.86
C PRO A 3 -13.46 -27.16 10.95
N ARG A 4 -12.49 -26.24 10.87
CA ARG A 4 -11.42 -26.09 11.88
C ARG A 4 -11.96 -25.69 13.25
N HIS A 5 -13.10 -24.99 13.31
CA HIS A 5 -13.75 -24.70 14.59
C HIS A 5 -14.25 -25.96 15.30
N ILE A 6 -14.64 -27.01 14.57
CA ILE A 6 -15.10 -28.27 15.17
C ILE A 6 -13.90 -29.17 15.46
N LEU A 7 -13.06 -29.41 14.45
CA LEU A 7 -12.04 -30.45 14.50
C LEU A 7 -10.77 -30.03 15.25
N SER A 8 -10.47 -28.72 15.29
CA SER A 8 -9.18 -28.23 15.81
C SER A 8 -9.32 -27.45 17.11
N SER A 9 -10.33 -26.59 17.26
CA SER A 9 -10.47 -25.70 18.42
C SER A 9 -11.59 -26.08 19.40
N GLY A 10 -12.39 -27.10 19.12
CA GLY A 10 -13.47 -27.51 20.03
C GLY A 10 -14.54 -26.43 20.23
N LEU A 11 -14.97 -25.79 19.14
CA LEU A 11 -15.89 -24.65 19.05
C LEU A 11 -15.36 -23.33 19.64
N ALA A 12 -14.05 -23.21 19.85
CA ALA A 12 -13.41 -21.94 20.23
C ALA A 12 -12.94 -21.12 19.02
N ALA A 13 -12.70 -19.83 19.23
CA ALA A 13 -12.10 -18.94 18.24
C ALA A 13 -10.67 -19.36 17.88
N LEU A 14 -10.24 -19.04 16.66
CA LEU A 14 -8.89 -19.28 16.15
C LEU A 14 -8.27 -17.95 15.68
N PRO A 15 -6.95 -17.75 15.81
CA PRO A 15 -6.24 -16.59 15.26
C PRO A 15 -6.06 -16.75 13.74
N VAL A 16 -7.18 -16.81 13.03
CA VAL A 16 -7.25 -16.99 11.58
C VAL A 16 -8.22 -15.99 10.97
N ASN A 17 -8.05 -15.66 9.70
CA ASN A 17 -9.04 -14.86 8.98
C ASN A 17 -10.29 -15.67 8.61
N ALA A 18 -11.27 -15.04 7.97
CA ALA A 18 -12.55 -15.67 7.60
C ALA A 18 -12.41 -16.90 6.67
N ASN A 19 -11.30 -17.04 5.95
CA ASN A 19 -10.99 -18.18 5.09
C ASN A 19 -10.10 -19.24 5.80
N GLY A 20 -9.77 -19.03 7.07
CA GLY A 20 -8.96 -19.94 7.86
C GLY A 20 -7.45 -19.76 7.70
N MET A 21 -6.95 -18.73 7.03
CA MET A 21 -5.50 -18.47 7.00
C MET A 21 -5.04 -17.98 8.38
N PRO A 22 -4.01 -18.60 9.00
CA PRO A 22 -3.43 -18.10 10.24
C PRO A 22 -2.96 -16.67 10.12
N PHE A 23 -3.13 -15.89 11.17
CA PHE A 23 -2.46 -14.61 11.30
C PHE A 23 -0.94 -14.82 11.33
N ASP A 24 -0.20 -13.97 10.63
CA ASP A 24 1.25 -13.93 10.64
C ASP A 24 1.77 -12.48 10.72
N MET A 25 3.08 -12.33 10.93
CA MET A 25 3.73 -11.04 11.15
C MET A 25 3.88 -10.19 9.88
N SER A 26 3.47 -10.67 8.70
CA SER A 26 3.49 -9.88 7.46
C SER A 26 2.46 -8.73 7.47
N HIS A 27 1.54 -8.73 8.42
CA HIS A 27 0.55 -7.66 8.63
C HIS A 27 0.99 -6.57 9.62
N ILE A 28 2.23 -6.63 10.12
CA ILE A 28 2.77 -5.66 11.08
C ILE A 28 3.70 -4.70 10.35
N TYR A 29 3.36 -3.42 10.38
CA TYR A 29 4.21 -2.34 9.87
C TYR A 29 4.88 -1.62 11.04
N ALA A 30 6.20 -1.75 11.12
CA ALA A 30 7.04 -1.10 12.12
C ALA A 30 8.39 -0.75 11.46
N SER A 31 8.35 0.28 10.61
CA SER A 31 9.50 0.68 9.79
C SER A 31 10.59 1.36 10.59
N GLY A 32 10.26 1.90 11.78
CA GLY A 32 11.15 2.74 12.57
C GLY A 32 11.13 4.20 12.16
N ASN A 33 10.37 4.57 11.11
CA ASN A 33 10.05 5.95 10.78
C ASN A 33 8.68 6.29 11.36
N VAL A 34 8.65 7.21 12.34
CA VAL A 34 7.42 7.54 13.06
C VAL A 34 6.31 8.06 12.14
N ALA A 35 6.62 8.92 11.17
CA ALA A 35 5.62 9.46 10.26
C ALA A 35 5.01 8.36 9.35
N ALA A 36 5.85 7.47 8.82
CA ALA A 36 5.39 6.33 8.03
C ALA A 36 4.52 5.37 8.87
N ASP A 37 4.95 5.07 10.10
CA ASP A 37 4.26 4.15 11.00
C ASP A 37 2.92 4.73 11.47
N MET A 38 2.81 6.05 11.69
CA MET A 38 1.51 6.69 11.99
C MET A 38 0.54 6.62 10.79
N LEU A 39 1.02 6.82 9.55
CA LEU A 39 0.17 6.63 8.37
C LEU A 39 -0.28 5.17 8.20
N ALA A 40 0.59 4.21 8.52
CA ALA A 40 0.22 2.79 8.55
C ALA A 40 -0.85 2.51 9.64
N ASN A 41 -0.73 3.11 10.82
CA ASN A 41 -1.72 2.98 11.90
C ASN A 41 -3.07 3.60 11.50
N VAL A 42 -3.09 4.78 10.86
CA VAL A 42 -4.31 5.38 10.30
C VAL A 42 -4.96 4.43 9.29
N THR A 43 -4.17 3.79 8.42
CA THR A 43 -4.66 2.82 7.44
C THR A 43 -5.26 1.57 8.11
N ALA A 44 -4.61 1.05 9.14
CA ALA A 44 -5.09 -0.11 9.90
C ALA A 44 -6.45 0.19 10.56
N GLU A 45 -6.60 1.33 11.23
CA GLU A 45 -7.85 1.75 11.87
C GLU A 45 -8.94 2.09 10.84
N ALA A 46 -8.60 2.70 9.71
CA ALA A 46 -9.56 3.02 8.65
C ALA A 46 -10.13 1.75 8.00
N THR A 47 -9.28 0.78 7.68
CA THR A 47 -9.69 -0.48 7.06
C THR A 47 -10.37 -1.43 8.05
N GLY A 48 -9.91 -1.46 9.31
CA GLY A 48 -10.60 -2.12 10.42
C GLY A 48 -12.03 -1.61 10.60
N ARG A 49 -12.22 -0.29 10.58
CA ARG A 49 -13.54 0.34 10.68
C ARG A 49 -14.47 -0.04 9.53
N VAL A 50 -13.94 -0.14 8.30
CA VAL A 50 -14.72 -0.63 7.14
C VAL A 50 -15.21 -2.06 7.38
N LEU A 51 -14.36 -2.94 7.90
CA LEU A 51 -14.74 -4.32 8.21
C LEU A 51 -15.77 -4.38 9.35
N ALA A 52 -15.59 -3.61 10.42
CA ALA A 52 -16.53 -3.53 11.53
C ALA A 52 -17.92 -3.05 11.05
N ASN A 53 -17.99 -2.07 10.15
CA ASN A 53 -19.24 -1.61 9.53
C ASN A 53 -19.90 -2.71 8.67
N ARG A 54 -19.12 -3.46 7.90
CA ARG A 54 -19.65 -4.59 7.12
C ARG A 54 -20.22 -5.68 8.03
N LEU A 55 -19.53 -6.01 9.13
CA LEU A 55 -20.02 -6.98 10.12
C LEU A 55 -21.28 -6.50 10.83
N TYR A 56 -21.36 -5.21 11.16
CA TYR A 56 -22.54 -4.60 11.78
C TYR A 56 -23.78 -4.77 10.90
N ASN A 57 -23.62 -4.57 9.59
CA ASN A 57 -24.69 -4.73 8.60
C ASN A 57 -24.99 -6.20 8.23
N LEU A 58 -24.08 -7.13 8.55
CA LEU A 58 -24.25 -8.55 8.25
C LEU A 58 -25.06 -9.29 9.32
N THR A 59 -25.08 -8.79 10.54
CA THR A 59 -25.75 -9.43 11.69
C THR A 59 -27.07 -8.75 12.02
N GLU A 60 -28.00 -9.50 12.62
CA GLU A 60 -29.22 -8.96 13.26
C GLU A 60 -29.22 -9.13 14.78
N ASP A 61 -28.18 -9.78 15.34
CA ASP A 61 -28.06 -9.95 16.79
C ASP A 61 -27.78 -8.60 17.48
N LYS A 62 -28.62 -8.25 18.46
CA LYS A 62 -28.56 -6.97 19.16
C LYS A 62 -27.27 -6.81 19.97
N GLY A 63 -26.77 -7.87 20.59
CA GLY A 63 -25.53 -7.84 21.37
C GLY A 63 -24.31 -7.61 20.47
N MET A 64 -24.27 -8.29 19.32
CA MET A 64 -23.24 -8.07 18.30
C MET A 64 -23.28 -6.65 17.73
N LYS A 65 -24.48 -6.10 17.45
CA LYS A 65 -24.62 -4.70 17.01
C LYS A 65 -24.10 -3.72 18.07
N ASP A 66 -24.44 -3.94 19.35
CA ASP A 66 -23.96 -3.09 20.45
C ASP A 66 -22.42 -3.11 20.53
N PHE A 67 -21.82 -4.31 20.55
CA PHE A 67 -20.37 -4.49 20.56
C PHE A 67 -19.66 -3.86 19.35
N LEU A 68 -20.15 -4.11 18.13
CA LEU A 68 -19.57 -3.54 16.92
C LEU A 68 -19.72 -2.03 16.87
N SER A 69 -20.82 -1.47 17.38
CA SER A 69 -21.01 -0.02 17.47
C SER A 69 -19.95 0.64 18.36
N PHE A 70 -19.58 -0.02 19.47
CA PHE A 70 -18.48 0.42 20.32
C PHE A 70 -17.14 0.38 19.59
N LEU A 71 -16.81 -0.72 18.90
CA LEU A 71 -15.56 -0.82 18.14
C LEU A 71 -15.47 0.26 17.05
N ILE A 72 -16.55 0.46 16.28
CA ILE A 72 -16.62 1.52 15.25
C ILE A 72 -16.35 2.91 15.83
N ALA A 73 -16.83 3.18 17.05
CA ALA A 73 -16.57 4.44 17.75
C ALA A 73 -15.12 4.55 18.24
N ARG A 74 -14.52 3.45 18.69
CA ARG A 74 -13.09 3.40 19.07
C ARG A 74 -12.18 3.64 17.86
N ASP A 75 -12.47 3.02 16.72
CA ASP A 75 -11.71 3.23 15.49
C ASP A 75 -11.78 4.70 15.05
N THR A 76 -12.92 5.38 15.24
CA THR A 76 -13.04 6.83 14.99
C THR A 76 -12.08 7.65 15.87
N MET A 77 -11.91 7.27 17.13
CA MET A 77 -10.95 7.93 18.02
C MET A 77 -9.51 7.60 17.65
N HIS A 78 -9.19 6.34 17.35
CA HIS A 78 -7.81 5.95 17.01
C HIS A 78 -7.32 6.58 15.71
N GLN A 79 -8.17 6.67 14.68
CA GLN A 79 -7.83 7.40 13.43
C GLN A 79 -7.42 8.85 13.74
N GLN A 80 -8.20 9.53 14.58
CA GLN A 80 -7.89 10.91 14.99
C GLN A 80 -6.63 10.98 15.85
N GLN A 81 -6.42 10.01 16.75
CA GLN A 81 -5.23 9.96 17.59
C GLN A 81 -3.95 9.91 16.76
N TRP A 82 -3.88 9.04 15.76
CA TRP A 82 -2.69 8.91 14.91
C TRP A 82 -2.48 10.12 14.00
N LEU A 83 -3.57 10.72 13.49
CA LEU A 83 -3.49 11.98 12.75
C LEU A 83 -3.03 13.15 13.63
N ALA A 84 -3.46 13.21 14.90
CA ALA A 84 -3.01 14.21 15.86
C ALA A 84 -1.51 14.09 16.14
N VAL A 85 -0.98 12.85 16.23
CA VAL A 85 0.48 12.66 16.35
C VAL A 85 1.21 13.20 15.12
N ILE A 86 0.70 12.99 13.91
CA ILE A 86 1.28 13.57 12.69
C ILE A 86 1.24 15.11 12.75
N GLU A 87 0.13 15.69 13.22
CA GLU A 87 0.00 17.15 13.42
C GLU A 87 1.03 17.69 14.43
N GLU A 88 1.20 17.02 15.57
CA GLU A 88 2.20 17.36 16.60
C GLU A 88 3.64 17.28 16.08
N MET A 89 3.90 16.40 15.10
CA MET A 89 5.19 16.29 14.41
C MET A 89 5.43 17.41 13.37
N GLY A 90 4.52 18.37 13.24
CA GLY A 90 4.59 19.46 12.25
C GLY A 90 3.69 19.25 11.02
N GLY A 91 2.82 18.24 11.05
CA GLY A 91 1.88 17.94 9.98
C GLY A 91 2.52 17.23 8.78
N LEU A 92 1.71 17.03 7.74
CA LEU A 92 2.14 16.39 6.50
C LEU A 92 3.19 17.23 5.77
N ASP A 93 3.06 18.56 5.77
CA ASP A 93 3.99 19.49 5.13
C ASP A 93 5.42 19.34 5.68
N ALA A 94 5.57 19.11 7.00
CA ALA A 94 6.88 18.87 7.61
C ALA A 94 7.39 17.43 7.43
N SER A 95 6.45 16.47 7.34
CA SER A 95 6.78 15.05 7.27
C SER A 95 7.15 14.59 5.86
N LEU A 96 6.57 15.20 4.82
CA LEU A 96 6.73 14.78 3.43
C LEU A 96 7.97 15.38 2.75
N PRO A 97 8.59 14.65 1.80
CA PRO A 97 8.38 13.23 1.52
C PRO A 97 8.83 12.37 2.71
N ILE A 98 8.29 11.17 2.92
CA ILE A 98 8.71 10.30 4.03
C ILE A 98 9.61 9.17 3.47
N PRO A 99 10.89 9.06 3.87
CA PRO A 99 11.63 9.98 4.73
C PRO A 99 12.08 11.26 3.99
N ASN A 100 12.13 12.39 4.70
CA ASN A 100 12.54 13.68 4.14
C ASN A 100 14.06 13.91 4.24
N SER A 101 14.81 12.88 4.63
CA SER A 101 16.26 12.91 4.84
C SER A 101 17.06 12.56 3.58
N PHE A 102 16.41 12.14 2.49
CA PHE A 102 17.10 11.88 1.23
C PHE A 102 17.49 13.22 0.56
N PRO A 103 18.73 13.40 0.10
CA PRO A 103 19.15 14.62 -0.59
C PRO A 103 18.28 14.89 -1.81
N GLN A 104 17.62 16.05 -1.83
CA GLN A 104 16.63 16.38 -2.85
C GLN A 104 17.27 16.65 -4.21
N GLU A 105 18.51 17.13 -4.21
CA GLU A 105 19.34 17.31 -5.39
C GLU A 105 19.72 15.99 -6.08
N GLU A 106 19.66 14.86 -5.37
CA GLU A 106 19.92 13.51 -5.92
C GLU A 106 18.63 12.80 -6.32
N GLU A 107 17.46 13.35 -5.96
CA GLU A 107 16.17 12.83 -6.37
C GLU A 107 15.89 13.28 -7.80
N ALA A 108 15.33 12.40 -8.62
CA ALA A 108 14.93 12.72 -9.99
C ALA A 108 13.69 13.63 -9.98
N GLN A 109 13.89 14.91 -9.65
CA GLN A 109 12.87 15.92 -9.41
C GLN A 109 11.88 16.07 -10.57
N GLU A 110 12.32 15.80 -11.80
CA GLU A 110 11.47 15.79 -12.99
C GLU A 110 10.32 14.77 -12.91
N HIS A 111 10.41 13.78 -12.03
CA HIS A 111 9.42 12.71 -11.84
C HIS A 111 8.59 12.83 -10.56
N ALA A 112 8.92 13.75 -9.65
CA ALA A 112 8.32 13.81 -8.32
C ALA A 112 6.85 14.34 -8.32
N TYR A 113 6.50 15.20 -9.28
CA TYR A 113 5.25 15.98 -9.23
C TYR A 113 4.34 15.87 -10.47
N TYR A 114 4.53 14.89 -11.36
CA TYR A 114 3.50 14.61 -12.37
C TYR A 114 2.73 13.34 -12.04
N CYS A 115 1.42 13.37 -12.28
CA CYS A 115 0.62 12.16 -12.37
C CYS A 115 0.66 11.63 -13.81
N LEU A 116 1.10 10.39 -13.96
CA LEU A 116 1.20 9.72 -15.25
C LEU A 116 -0.08 8.96 -15.56
N ASN A 117 -0.71 9.29 -16.68
CA ASN A 117 -1.77 8.47 -17.22
C ASN A 117 -1.18 7.20 -17.85
N THR A 118 -1.62 6.06 -17.35
CA THR A 118 -1.28 4.73 -17.87
C THR A 118 -2.46 4.08 -18.62
N SER A 119 -3.60 4.78 -18.71
CA SER A 119 -4.73 4.33 -19.51
C SER A 119 -4.51 4.66 -20.99
N LEU A 120 -4.76 3.68 -21.87
CA LEU A 120 -4.66 3.87 -23.32
C LEU A 120 -5.91 4.54 -23.89
N ASP A 121 -7.06 4.33 -23.25
CA ASP A 121 -8.38 4.64 -23.83
C ASP A 121 -9.09 5.81 -23.14
N LYS A 122 -8.56 6.28 -22.00
CA LYS A 122 -9.20 7.32 -21.20
C LYS A 122 -8.19 8.39 -20.79
N PRO A 123 -8.58 9.68 -20.84
CA PRO A 123 -7.75 10.74 -20.29
C PRO A 123 -7.62 10.59 -18.78
N LEU A 124 -6.56 11.16 -18.21
CA LEU A 124 -6.41 11.17 -16.75
C LEU A 124 -7.58 11.93 -16.11
N PRO A 125 -8.26 11.36 -15.11
CA PRO A 125 -9.25 12.11 -14.35
C PRO A 125 -8.59 13.32 -13.67
N LYS A 126 -9.23 14.48 -13.77
CA LYS A 126 -8.75 15.69 -13.08
C LYS A 126 -9.05 15.60 -11.59
N GLY A 127 -8.05 15.91 -10.77
CA GLY A 127 -8.18 16.01 -9.33
C GLY A 127 -7.05 16.79 -8.70
N ARG A 128 -7.14 17.01 -7.38
CA ARG A 128 -6.11 17.74 -6.63
C ARG A 128 -4.72 17.11 -6.72
N TRP A 129 -4.68 15.81 -6.99
CA TRP A 129 -3.47 15.00 -7.18
C TRP A 129 -2.91 15.06 -8.61
N SER A 130 -3.60 15.71 -9.56
CA SER A 130 -3.17 15.85 -10.96
C SER A 130 -2.90 17.31 -11.36
N GLU A 131 -3.33 18.28 -10.55
CA GLU A 131 -3.14 19.72 -10.78
C GLU A 131 -3.02 20.55 -9.48
N GLY A 132 -2.08 21.51 -9.48
CA GLY A 132 -1.85 22.53 -8.45
C GLY A 132 -0.93 22.08 -7.30
N PRO A 133 -0.76 22.86 -6.21
CA PRO A 133 0.34 22.64 -5.26
C PRO A 133 0.39 21.23 -4.65
N ALA A 134 1.60 20.67 -4.56
CA ALA A 134 1.88 19.43 -3.85
C ALA A 134 1.74 19.62 -2.33
N PHE A 135 1.48 18.52 -1.60
CA PHE A 135 1.28 18.55 -0.14
C PHE A 135 2.54 18.88 0.64
N ASP A 136 3.73 18.64 0.08
CA ASP A 136 5.01 19.01 0.70
C ASP A 136 5.39 20.49 0.48
N GLY A 137 4.59 21.23 -0.32
CA GLY A 137 4.86 22.62 -0.67
C GLY A 137 6.08 22.84 -1.57
N ARG A 138 6.65 21.78 -2.16
CA ARG A 138 7.91 21.85 -2.94
C ARG A 138 7.71 21.89 -4.45
N GLY A 139 6.51 21.59 -4.93
CA GLY A 139 6.18 21.59 -6.35
C GLY A 139 4.69 21.78 -6.64
N GLU A 140 4.34 21.73 -7.91
CA GLU A 140 2.95 21.67 -8.37
C GLU A 140 2.70 20.35 -9.09
N PHE A 141 1.61 19.68 -8.73
CA PHE A 141 1.10 18.56 -9.47
C PHE A 141 0.78 18.97 -10.91
N SER A 142 1.23 18.15 -11.85
CA SER A 142 0.95 18.25 -13.27
C SER A 142 0.51 16.90 -13.81
N THR A 143 0.10 16.86 -15.08
CA THR A 143 -0.38 15.64 -15.73
C THR A 143 0.48 15.31 -16.93
N LYS A 144 0.87 14.03 -17.06
CA LYS A 144 1.46 13.46 -18.28
C LYS A 144 0.47 12.45 -18.87
N GLU A 145 -0.19 12.81 -19.97
CA GLU A 145 -1.28 12.00 -20.56
C GLU A 145 -0.80 10.72 -21.24
N GLN A 146 0.49 10.63 -21.59
CA GLN A 146 1.04 9.41 -22.19
C GLN A 146 2.45 9.15 -21.66
N PRO A 147 2.78 7.88 -21.34
CA PRO A 147 4.14 7.52 -21.00
C PRO A 147 5.05 7.66 -22.22
N GLU A 148 6.23 8.19 -21.98
CA GLU A 148 7.33 8.10 -22.94
C GLU A 148 8.14 6.85 -22.61
N ILE A 149 8.55 6.12 -23.64
CA ILE A 149 9.46 4.98 -23.47
C ILE A 149 10.86 5.55 -23.31
N LEU A 150 11.31 5.68 -22.06
CA LEU A 150 12.63 6.23 -21.71
C LEU A 150 13.71 5.15 -21.57
N GLY A 151 13.30 3.89 -21.40
CA GLY A 151 14.21 2.76 -21.27
C GLY A 151 14.64 2.18 -22.61
N GLU A 152 15.85 1.63 -22.65
CA GLU A 152 16.32 0.79 -23.76
C GLU A 152 15.74 -0.64 -23.67
N GLU A 153 15.84 -1.40 -24.76
CA GLU A 153 15.50 -2.82 -24.74
C GLU A 153 16.45 -3.57 -23.79
N PRO A 154 15.95 -4.25 -22.74
CA PRO A 154 16.81 -4.87 -21.75
C PRO A 154 17.59 -6.05 -22.35
N LEU A 155 18.90 -5.91 -22.39
CA LEU A 155 19.81 -6.99 -22.76
C LEU A 155 20.24 -7.76 -21.50
N LEU A 156 19.55 -8.86 -21.23
CA LEU A 156 19.89 -9.74 -20.11
C LEU A 156 21.18 -10.52 -20.44
N GLY A 157 22.07 -10.62 -19.46
CA GLY A 157 23.31 -11.41 -19.59
C GLY A 157 23.03 -12.92 -19.71
N SER A 158 24.00 -13.66 -20.26
CA SER A 158 23.93 -15.12 -20.36
C SER A 158 23.73 -15.79 -19.01
N ALA A 159 23.05 -16.93 -19.02
CA ALA A 159 22.97 -17.80 -17.87
C ALA A 159 24.36 -18.34 -17.49
N ARG A 160 24.60 -18.47 -16.18
CA ARG A 160 25.85 -19.03 -15.68
C ARG A 160 26.02 -20.50 -16.14
N PRO A 161 27.21 -20.95 -16.57
CA PRO A 161 27.48 -22.36 -16.80
C PRO A 161 27.17 -23.22 -15.57
N GLY A 162 26.50 -24.35 -15.77
CA GLY A 162 26.08 -25.25 -14.69
C GLY A 162 24.84 -24.80 -13.91
N SER A 163 24.15 -23.74 -14.34
CA SER A 163 22.88 -23.30 -13.77
C SER A 163 21.69 -24.22 -14.11
N GLY A 164 21.87 -25.14 -15.06
CA GLY A 164 20.77 -25.95 -15.60
C GLY A 164 19.90 -25.21 -16.63
N ALA A 165 20.30 -24.01 -17.06
CA ALA A 165 19.69 -23.33 -18.19
C ALA A 165 19.96 -24.07 -19.52
N GLN A 166 19.18 -23.75 -20.55
CA GLN A 166 19.39 -24.32 -21.88
C GLN A 166 20.75 -23.87 -22.44
N GLN A 167 21.37 -24.68 -23.31
CA GLN A 167 22.70 -24.41 -23.84
C GLN A 167 22.75 -23.03 -24.54
N GLU A 168 21.69 -22.67 -25.24
CA GLU A 168 21.56 -21.43 -26.00
C GLU A 168 21.43 -20.19 -25.10
N GLN A 169 21.00 -20.36 -23.85
CA GLN A 169 20.95 -19.31 -22.83
C GLN A 169 22.30 -19.12 -22.14
N ILE A 170 23.16 -20.16 -22.13
CA ILE A 170 24.52 -20.12 -21.58
C ILE A 170 25.47 -19.51 -22.62
N ASP A 171 25.34 -19.92 -23.88
CA ASP A 171 26.25 -19.54 -24.97
C ASP A 171 25.83 -18.23 -25.67
N CYS A 172 24.75 -17.58 -25.20
CA CYS A 172 24.20 -16.34 -25.79
C CYS A 172 23.81 -16.48 -27.28
N SER A 173 23.47 -17.70 -27.71
CA SER A 173 23.09 -17.97 -29.10
C SER A 173 21.59 -17.79 -29.36
N MET A 174 20.78 -17.63 -28.30
CA MET A 174 19.40 -17.16 -28.45
C MET A 174 19.39 -15.67 -28.81
N PRO A 175 18.68 -15.26 -29.87
CA PRO A 175 18.33 -13.86 -30.03
C PRO A 175 17.53 -13.40 -28.80
N PRO A 176 17.69 -12.15 -28.33
CA PRO A 176 16.91 -11.64 -27.22
C PRO A 176 15.43 -11.86 -27.51
N LEU A 177 14.73 -12.49 -26.56
CA LEU A 177 13.28 -12.67 -26.63
C LEU A 177 12.65 -11.28 -26.62
N LYS A 178 12.17 -10.82 -27.79
CA LYS A 178 11.25 -9.68 -27.87
C LYS A 178 9.99 -10.07 -27.11
N ARG A 179 9.81 -9.52 -25.92
CA ARG A 179 8.52 -9.57 -25.23
C ARG A 179 7.73 -8.31 -25.53
#